data_AF-A0A6I2SPQ9-F1
#
_entry.id   AF-A0A6I2SPQ9-F1
#
_cell.length_a   1.000
_cell.length_b   1.000
_cell.length_c   1.000
_cell.angle_alpha   90.00
_cell.angle_beta   90.00
_cell.angle_gamma   90.00
#
_symmetry.space_group_name_H-M   'P 1'
#
loop_
_entity.id
_entity.type
_entity.pdbx_description
1 polymer ?
#
loop_
_entity_poly.entity_id
_entity_poly.type
_entity_poly.pdbx_seq_one_letter_code
_entity_poly.pdbx_strand_id
1 'polypeptide(L)'
;MNLFARLRSETLRAVEENELPDHLAVRLLALADLPDCSHDADDEILRLIEMLPLYDTYAQCGYVGMGVSNCIIEAAIRRLEEKHGGRAGAAS
;
A
#
# COMPACT_ATOMS: atom_id res chain seq x y z
N MET A 1 -15.59 8.95 -5.42
CA MET A 1 -15.39 7.62 -4.81
C MET A 1 -14.26 7.77 -3.82
N ASN A 2 -14.41 7.34 -2.57
CA ASN A 2 -13.41 7.56 -1.53
C ASN A 2 -12.14 6.73 -1.83
N LEU A 3 -10.97 7.36 -1.86
CA LEU A 3 -9.70 6.71 -2.22
C LEU A 3 -9.34 5.60 -1.24
N PHE A 4 -9.60 5.78 0.05
CA PHE A 4 -9.37 4.77 1.08
C PHE A 4 -10.26 3.53 0.89
N ALA A 5 -11.53 3.73 0.52
CA ALA A 5 -12.43 2.61 0.19
C ALA A 5 -11.95 1.82 -1.03
N ARG A 6 -11.34 2.50 -2.01
CA ARG A 6 -10.73 1.85 -3.16
C ARG A 6 -9.45 1.10 -2.77
N LEU A 7 -8.57 1.71 -1.96
CA LEU A 7 -7.37 1.05 -1.43
C LEU A 7 -7.71 -0.26 -0.71
N ARG A 8 -8.74 -0.24 0.15
CA ARG A 8 -9.24 -1.44 0.84
C ARG A 8 -9.64 -2.54 -0.15
N SER A 9 -10.40 -2.17 -1.18
CA SER A 9 -10.92 -3.12 -2.16
C SER A 9 -9.80 -3.75 -2.98
N GLU A 10 -8.86 -2.93 -3.48
CA GLU A 10 -7.69 -3.43 -4.23
C GLU A 10 -6.76 -4.26 -3.36
N THR A 11 -6.64 -3.95 -2.06
CA THR A 11 -5.82 -4.75 -1.13
C THR A 11 -6.41 -6.14 -0.96
N LEU A 12 -7.72 -6.26 -0.75
CA LEU A 12 -8.39 -7.56 -0.63
C LEU A 12 -8.26 -8.38 -1.93
N ARG A 13 -8.37 -7.72 -3.08
CA ARG A 13 -8.15 -8.36 -4.37
C ARG A 13 -6.71 -8.83 -4.54
N ALA A 14 -5.71 -8.02 -4.16
CA ALA A 14 -4.31 -8.41 -4.26
C ALA A 14 -3.95 -9.59 -3.33
N VAL A 15 -4.61 -9.71 -2.17
CA VAL A 15 -4.46 -10.89 -1.30
C VAL A 15 -4.99 -12.16 -1.98
N GLU A 16 -6.16 -12.06 -2.62
CA GLU A 16 -6.81 -13.21 -3.26
C GLU A 16 -6.21 -13.58 -4.63
N GLU A 17 -5.92 -12.58 -5.47
CA GLU A 17 -5.50 -12.75 -6.86
C GLU A 17 -3.96 -12.82 -7.01
N ASN A 18 -3.20 -12.09 -6.19
CA ASN A 18 -1.75 -11.89 -6.37
C ASN A 18 -0.89 -12.42 -5.21
N GLU A 19 -1.49 -13.18 -4.27
CA GLU A 19 -0.82 -13.71 -3.09
C GLU A 19 -0.06 -12.62 -2.30
N LEU A 20 -0.66 -11.43 -2.18
CA LEU A 20 -0.08 -10.34 -1.41
C LEU A 20 0.20 -10.82 0.03
N PRO A 21 1.44 -10.64 0.54
CA PRO A 21 1.79 -11.09 1.88
C PRO A 21 0.91 -10.45 2.96
N ASP A 22 0.47 -11.25 3.93
CA ASP A 22 -0.42 -10.81 5.02
C ASP A 22 0.11 -9.57 5.76
N HIS A 23 1.43 -9.48 5.97
CA HIS A 23 2.05 -8.34 6.67
C HIS A 23 1.91 -7.02 5.90
N LEU A 24 1.87 -7.05 4.56
CA LEU A 24 1.58 -5.86 3.75
C LEU A 24 0.08 -5.57 3.73
N ALA A 25 -0.75 -6.60 3.59
CA ALA A 25 -2.20 -6.46 3.59
C ALA A 25 -2.72 -5.80 4.87
N VAL A 26 -2.26 -6.23 6.05
CA VAL A 26 -2.65 -5.65 7.34
C VAL A 26 -2.32 -4.16 7.41
N ARG A 27 -1.14 -3.75 6.92
CA ARG A 27 -0.72 -2.34 6.92
C ARG A 27 -1.54 -1.49 5.95
N LEU A 28 -1.83 -1.99 4.76
CA LEU A 28 -2.66 -1.31 3.77
C LEU A 28 -4.11 -1.15 4.25
N LEU A 29 -4.67 -2.18 4.90
CA LEU A 29 -5.99 -2.10 5.51
C LEU A 29 -6.01 -1.09 6.66
N ALA A 30 -4.97 -1.06 7.50
CA ALA A 30 -4.85 -0.05 8.55
C ALA A 30 -4.79 1.37 7.98
N LEU A 31 -4.08 1.58 6.88
CA LEU A 31 -4.08 2.86 6.16
C LEU A 31 -5.45 3.20 5.58
N ALA A 32 -6.18 2.21 5.04
CA ALA A 32 -7.53 2.40 4.49
C ALA A 32 -8.58 2.72 5.57
N ASP A 33 -8.35 2.33 6.82
CA ASP A 33 -9.23 2.65 7.95
C ASP A 33 -8.89 4.01 8.62
N LEU A 34 -7.82 4.69 8.18
CA LEU A 34 -7.50 6.03 8.69
C LEU A 34 -8.58 7.04 8.27
N PRO A 35 -8.99 7.95 9.17
CA PRO A 35 -9.92 9.00 8.80
C PRO A 35 -9.28 9.91 7.74
N ASP A 36 -10.07 10.25 6.72
CA ASP A 36 -9.75 11.08 5.54
C ASP A 36 -9.33 12.51 5.95
N CYS A 37 -8.13 12.63 6.54
CA CYS A 37 -7.68 13.83 7.26
C CYS A 37 -6.68 14.67 6.47
N SER A 38 -6.17 14.17 5.34
CA SER A 38 -5.10 14.85 4.59
C SER A 38 -5.19 14.56 3.09
N HIS A 39 -5.62 15.56 2.31
CA HIS A 39 -5.50 15.53 0.84
C HIS A 39 -4.04 15.34 0.37
N ASP A 40 -3.05 15.67 1.21
CA ASP A 40 -1.61 15.43 0.96
C ASP A 40 -1.22 13.94 0.86
N ALA A 41 -2.12 13.03 1.25
CA ALA A 41 -1.94 11.60 1.14
C ALA A 41 -2.61 10.99 -0.10
N ASP A 42 -3.48 11.74 -0.78
CA ASP A 42 -4.28 11.24 -1.90
C ASP A 42 -3.42 10.72 -3.05
N ASP A 43 -2.39 11.48 -3.43
CA ASP A 43 -1.46 11.09 -4.51
C ASP A 43 -0.70 9.79 -4.17
N GLU A 44 -0.32 9.61 -2.91
CA GLU A 44 0.38 8.40 -2.46
C GLU A 44 -0.57 7.19 -2.37
N ILE A 45 -1.82 7.39 -1.94
CA ILE A 45 -2.86 6.36 -1.93
C ILE A 45 -3.21 5.94 -3.36
N LEU A 46 -3.33 6.90 -4.28
CA LEU A 46 -3.53 6.63 -5.71
C LEU A 46 -2.39 5.78 -6.27
N ARG A 47 -1.14 6.11 -5.97
CA ARG A 47 0.01 5.28 -6.39
C ARG A 47 -0.06 3.87 -5.81
N LEU A 48 -0.42 3.70 -4.54
CA LEU A 48 -0.58 2.35 -3.96
C LEU A 48 -1.67 1.55 -4.68
N ILE A 49 -2.81 2.17 -4.96
CA ILE A 49 -3.91 1.58 -5.72
C ILE A 49 -3.45 1.13 -7.12
N GLU A 50 -2.63 1.94 -7.80
CA GLU A 50 -2.10 1.59 -9.12
C GLU A 50 -1.03 0.48 -9.07
N MET A 51 -0.31 0.37 -7.96
CA MET A 51 0.75 -0.63 -7.78
C MET A 51 0.23 -2.02 -7.37
N LEU A 52 -0.86 -2.10 -6.61
CA LEU A 52 -1.45 -3.36 -6.15
C LEU A 52 -1.80 -4.36 -7.27
N PRO A 53 -2.41 -3.97 -8.40
CA PRO A 53 -2.65 -4.88 -9.52
C PRO A 53 -1.38 -5.20 -10.33
N LEU A 54 -0.31 -4.41 -10.17
CA LEU A 54 1.01 -4.64 -10.78
C LEU A 54 1.92 -5.48 -9.89
N TYR A 55 1.45 -5.84 -8.69
CA TYR A 55 2.12 -6.78 -7.80
C TYR A 55 1.99 -8.17 -8.43
N ASP A 56 2.97 -8.51 -9.27
CA ASP A 56 3.06 -9.83 -9.88
C ASP A 56 4.04 -10.68 -9.06
N THR A 57 3.48 -11.66 -8.35
CA THR A 57 4.22 -12.66 -7.56
C THR A 57 5.23 -13.42 -8.44
N TYR A 58 5.02 -13.49 -9.75
CA TYR A 58 5.93 -14.15 -10.69
C TYR A 58 7.20 -13.33 -11.04
N ALA A 59 7.25 -12.04 -10.71
CA ALA A 59 8.45 -11.23 -10.94
C ALA A 59 9.64 -11.62 -10.02
N GLN A 60 9.40 -12.38 -8.95
CA GLN A 60 10.45 -12.84 -8.02
C GLN A 60 11.21 -14.10 -8.49
N CYS A 61 10.76 -14.78 -9.55
CA CYS A 61 11.44 -15.99 -10.06
C CYS A 61 12.58 -15.74 -11.08
N GLY A 62 13.08 -14.50 -11.20
CA GLY A 62 14.37 -14.24 -11.86
C GLY A 62 14.32 -13.57 -13.22
N TYR A 63 13.22 -12.90 -13.59
CA TYR A 63 13.23 -11.98 -14.71
C TYR A 63 13.38 -10.54 -14.22
N VAL A 64 14.50 -9.92 -14.61
CA VAL A 64 14.73 -8.47 -14.55
C VAL A 64 13.69 -7.80 -15.46
N GLY A 65 12.50 -7.54 -14.93
CA GLY A 65 11.39 -7.02 -15.71
C GLY A 65 10.33 -6.39 -14.83
N MET A 66 10.58 -5.17 -14.37
CA MET A 66 9.57 -4.16 -14.01
C MET A 66 8.36 -4.60 -13.16
N GLY A 67 8.47 -5.63 -12.31
CA GLY A 67 7.43 -6.03 -11.37
C GLY A 67 7.50 -5.19 -10.10
N VAL A 68 6.37 -4.72 -9.59
CA VAL A 68 6.32 -4.06 -8.28
C VAL A 68 6.65 -5.12 -7.22
N SER A 69 7.85 -5.02 -6.67
CA SER A 69 8.31 -5.93 -5.62
C SER A 69 7.78 -5.50 -4.24
N ASN A 70 7.77 -6.44 -3.27
CA ASN A 70 7.43 -6.17 -1.88
C ASN A 70 8.09 -4.90 -1.32
N CYS A 71 9.38 -4.69 -1.64
CA CYS A 71 10.14 -3.51 -1.19
C CYS A 71 9.55 -2.17 -1.67
N ILE A 72 8.91 -2.12 -2.84
CA ILE A 72 8.35 -0.90 -3.41
C ILE A 72 7.03 -0.56 -2.71
N ILE A 73 6.16 -1.56 -2.53
CA ILE A 73 4.91 -1.42 -1.76
C ILE A 73 5.24 -1.00 -0.32
N GLU A 74 6.21 -1.67 0.30
CA GLU A 74 6.64 -1.37 1.66
C GLU A 74 7.19 0.06 1.81
N ALA A 75 8.00 0.52 0.85
CA ALA A 75 8.51 1.89 0.86
C ALA A 75 7.39 2.94 0.71
N ALA A 76 6.37 2.65 -0.10
CA ALA A 76 5.22 3.54 -0.27
C ALA A 76 4.33 3.58 0.98
N ILE A 77 4.04 2.42 1.58
CA ILE A 77 3.34 2.33 2.87
C ILE A 77 4.09 3.13 3.94
N ARG A 78 5.41 2.97 4.04
CA ARG A 78 6.21 3.67 5.05
C ARG A 78 6.13 5.19 4.90
N ARG A 79 6.14 5.73 3.68
CA ARG A 79 6.00 7.18 3.44
C ARG A 79 4.63 7.70 3.88
N LEU A 80 3.57 6.93 3.65
CA LEU A 80 2.23 7.27 4.12
C LEU A 80 2.15 7.21 5.65
N GLU A 81 2.69 6.16 6.25
CA GLU A 81 2.79 6.04 7.71
C GLU A 81 3.61 7.18 8.33
N GLU A 82 4.69 7.63 7.69
CA GLU A 82 5.47 8.80 8.15
C GLU A 82 4.66 10.11 8.01
N LYS A 83 3.90 10.28 6.92
CA LYS A 83 3.03 11.46 6.72
C LYS A 83 1.87 11.53 7.71
N HIS A 84 1.23 10.40 8.02
CA HIS A 84 0.10 10.33 8.96
C HIS A 84 0.55 10.17 10.42
N GLY A 85 1.64 9.43 10.65
CA GLY A 85 2.23 9.10 11.93
C GLY A 85 3.34 10.05 12.40
N GLY A 86 3.72 11.05 11.59
CA GLY A 86 4.61 12.16 12.01
C GLY A 86 4.08 12.98 13.20
N ARG A 87 2.85 12.69 13.67
CA ARG A 87 2.28 13.22 14.91
C ARG A 87 2.26 12.21 16.08
N ALA A 88 2.70 10.96 15.87
CA ALA A 88 2.68 9.87 16.84
C ALA A 88 4.06 9.20 17.06
N GLY A 89 5.15 9.78 16.56
CA GLY A 89 6.52 9.24 16.64
C GLY A 89 7.54 10.11 17.38
N ALA A 90 7.10 10.96 18.32
CA ALA A 90 7.99 11.67 19.27
C ALA A 90 7.81 11.11 20.70
N ALA A 91 8.05 9.81 20.85
CA ALA A 91 8.35 9.08 22.08
C ALA A 91 8.76 7.68 21.60
N SER A 92 9.97 7.17 21.82
CA SER A 92 10.91 7.31 22.93
C SER A 92 12.34 7.06 22.47
#